data_AF-A0A941UD89-F1
#
_entry.id   AF-A0A941UD89-F1
#
_cell.length_a   1.000
_cell.length_b   1.000
_cell.length_c   1.000
_cell.angle_alpha   90.00
_cell.angle_beta   90.00
_cell.angle_gamma   90.00
#
_symmetry.space_group_name_H-M   'P 1'
#
loop_
_entity.id
_entity.type
_entity.pdbx_description
1 polymer ?
#
loop_
_entity_poly.entity_id
_entity_poly.type
_entity_poly.pdbx_seq_one_letter_code
_entity_poly.pdbx_strand_id
1 'polypeptide(L)'
;MNREVLSLQLSDVDVGALKEVPYEFSRNNRFLVYKREDNRLFGLVCDDNGILALRDIAKNLGLYFEYGFCPEETLLSLLNQAYSLVPSAETVMGEISGEDLKMFSQSAELPKDLLELKDEAPVIKLLNALFLEAVKERASDIHIEPYERELEVRFRVDGILKKLITPPKIIQDPLISRIKVLANLDIAEKRLPQDGRIRLIVGGKDIDIRVSIIPTFFGERAVLRILDRMKGV
;
A
#
# COMPACT_ATOMS: atom_id res chain seq x y z
N MET A 1 34.47 -10.40 10.88
CA MET A 1 33.91 -9.28 10.10
C MET A 1 33.56 -8.18 11.07
N ASN A 2 34.22 -7.03 10.97
CA ASN A 2 34.01 -5.89 11.86
C ASN A 2 32.53 -5.48 11.84
N ARG A 3 31.91 -5.52 13.02
CA ARG A 3 30.51 -5.19 13.26
C ARG A 3 30.46 -3.71 13.64
N GLU A 4 30.37 -2.84 12.65
CA GLU A 4 30.19 -1.41 12.92
C GLU A 4 28.71 -1.12 13.24
N VAL A 5 28.49 -0.38 14.32
CA VAL A 5 27.20 0.24 14.62
C VAL A 5 27.03 1.34 13.58
N LEU A 6 26.14 1.15 12.63
CA LEU A 6 25.89 2.14 11.59
C LEU A 6 25.16 3.33 12.21
N SER A 7 25.82 4.50 12.27
CA SER A 7 25.18 5.76 12.63
C SER A 7 24.45 6.31 11.40
N LEU A 8 23.18 5.96 11.27
CA LEU A 8 22.34 6.36 10.15
C LEU A 8 21.59 7.66 10.48
N GLN A 9 21.63 8.64 9.57
CA GLN A 9 20.81 9.84 9.67
C GLN A 9 19.54 9.67 8.83
N LEU A 10 18.48 10.42 9.18
CA LEU A 10 17.19 10.33 8.48
C LEU A 10 17.29 10.67 6.98
N SER A 11 18.27 11.50 6.61
CA SER A 11 18.58 11.86 5.22
C SER A 11 19.07 10.69 4.37
N ASP A 12 19.57 9.63 5.00
CA ASP A 12 20.07 8.44 4.31
C ASP A 12 18.95 7.43 4.02
N VAL A 13 17.72 7.71 4.48
CA VAL A 13 16.55 6.86 4.32
C VAL A 13 15.85 7.17 3.00
N ASP A 14 15.91 6.23 2.07
CA ASP A 14 15.14 6.22 0.85
C ASP A 14 13.68 5.85 1.13
N VAL A 15 12.77 6.80 0.90
CA VAL A 15 11.32 6.61 1.07
C VAL A 15 10.79 5.50 0.14
N GLY A 16 11.40 5.30 -1.02
CA GLY A 16 11.07 4.17 -1.90
C GLY A 16 11.30 2.83 -1.22
N ALA A 17 12.41 2.69 -0.49
CA ALA A 17 12.75 1.48 0.25
C ALA A 17 11.82 1.24 1.45
N LEU A 18 11.29 2.30 2.06
CA LEU A 18 10.29 2.19 3.14
C LEU A 18 8.94 1.64 2.66
N LYS A 19 8.58 1.81 1.38
CA LYS A 19 7.31 1.30 0.84
C LYS A 19 7.30 -0.24 0.71
N GLU A 20 8.47 -0.87 0.68
CA GLU A 20 8.64 -2.31 0.52
C GLU A 20 8.28 -3.11 1.78
N VAL A 21 8.22 -2.44 2.94
CA VAL A 21 8.01 -3.05 4.28
C VAL A 21 7.07 -2.17 5.10
N PRO A 22 6.01 -2.64 5.81
CA PRO A 22 5.13 -1.80 6.60
C PRO A 22 5.77 -1.57 7.97
N TYR A 23 5.47 -0.42 8.55
CA TYR A 23 5.94 -0.02 9.87
C TYR A 23 5.77 -1.12 10.93
N GLU A 24 4.59 -1.74 11.02
CA GLU A 24 4.32 -2.76 12.05
C GLU A 24 5.15 -4.04 11.88
N PHE A 25 5.46 -4.44 10.64
CA PHE A 25 6.31 -5.61 10.42
C PHE A 25 7.77 -5.28 10.78
N SER A 26 8.26 -4.13 10.33
CA SER A 26 9.59 -3.60 10.66
C SER A 26 9.77 -3.48 12.18
N ARG A 27 8.76 -2.93 12.87
CA ARG A 27 8.72 -2.79 14.33
C ARG A 27 8.70 -4.14 15.06
N ASN A 28 7.78 -5.04 14.69
CA ASN A 28 7.62 -6.33 15.38
C ASN A 28 8.82 -7.26 15.20
N ASN A 29 9.49 -7.18 14.05
CA ASN A 29 10.69 -7.97 13.77
C ASN A 29 11.99 -7.20 14.03
N ARG A 30 11.92 -5.96 14.56
CA ARG A 30 13.08 -5.14 14.95
C ARG A 30 14.13 -4.96 13.85
N PHE A 31 13.67 -4.51 12.70
CA PHE A 31 14.55 -4.02 11.64
C PHE A 31 13.95 -2.80 10.92
N LEU A 32 14.77 -2.10 10.14
CA LEU A 32 14.37 -0.98 9.28
C LEU A 32 15.11 -1.11 7.95
N VAL A 33 14.39 -1.14 6.84
CA VAL A 33 15.01 -0.94 5.52
C VAL A 33 15.19 0.55 5.32
N TYR A 34 16.40 0.99 5.00
CA TYR A 34 16.69 2.41 4.79
C TYR A 34 17.16 2.73 3.37
N LYS A 35 17.61 1.75 2.59
CA LYS A 35 18.07 2.00 1.23
C LYS A 35 17.87 0.77 0.35
N ARG A 36 17.54 1.02 -0.91
CA ARG A 36 17.56 0.02 -1.98
C ARG A 36 18.48 0.50 -3.10
N GLU A 37 19.40 -0.35 -3.51
CA GLU A 37 20.18 -0.18 -4.74
C GLU A 37 19.88 -1.37 -5.67
N ASP A 38 20.12 -1.22 -6.97
CA ASP A 38 19.68 -2.13 -8.06
C ASP A 38 19.49 -3.61 -7.68
N ASN A 39 20.45 -4.21 -6.97
CA ASN A 39 20.40 -5.61 -6.56
C ASN A 39 20.63 -5.86 -5.04
N ARG A 40 20.48 -4.82 -4.20
CA ARG A 40 20.79 -4.88 -2.76
C ARG A 40 19.79 -4.11 -1.91
N LEU A 41 19.40 -4.71 -0.80
CA LEU A 41 18.57 -4.11 0.24
C LEU A 41 19.41 -3.84 1.48
N PHE A 42 19.41 -2.61 1.96
CA PHE A 42 20.16 -2.22 3.16
C PHE A 42 19.22 -2.01 4.34
N GLY A 43 19.53 -2.64 5.46
CA GLY A 43 18.73 -2.53 6.68
C GLY A 43 19.52 -2.31 7.96
N LEU A 44 18.85 -1.76 8.96
CA LEU A 44 19.28 -1.75 10.34
C LEU A 44 18.54 -2.83 11.11
N VAL A 45 19.23 -3.55 11.98
CA VAL A 45 18.65 -4.64 12.79
C VAL A 45 19.07 -4.52 14.26
N CYS A 46 18.24 -5.00 15.17
CA CYS A 46 18.60 -5.07 16.59
C CYS A 46 19.08 -6.44 17.04
N ASP A 47 18.54 -7.51 16.44
CA ASP A 47 18.77 -8.88 16.84
C ASP A 47 18.70 -9.85 15.65
N ASP A 48 18.86 -11.14 15.92
CA ASP A 48 18.82 -12.19 14.90
C ASP A 48 17.46 -12.28 14.19
N ASN A 49 16.35 -11.91 14.86
CA ASN A 49 15.04 -11.89 14.23
C ASN A 49 14.97 -10.82 13.14
N GLY A 50 15.53 -9.64 13.39
CA GLY A 50 15.64 -8.58 12.39
C GLY A 50 16.45 -9.00 11.17
N ILE A 51 17.54 -9.75 11.38
CA ILE A 51 18.36 -10.30 10.28
C ILE A 51 17.55 -11.29 9.44
N LEU A 52 16.84 -12.21 10.10
CA LEU A 52 16.02 -13.22 9.42
C LEU A 52 14.91 -12.57 8.60
N ALA A 53 14.21 -11.59 9.17
CA ALA A 53 13.13 -10.87 8.48
C ALA A 53 13.65 -10.09 7.25
N LEU A 54 14.78 -9.38 7.40
CA LEU A 54 15.39 -8.64 6.30
C LEU A 54 15.85 -9.57 5.17
N ARG A 55 16.48 -10.70 5.52
CA ARG A 55 16.90 -11.73 4.55
C ARG A 55 15.70 -12.29 3.79
N ASP A 56 14.61 -12.60 4.48
CA ASP A 56 13.44 -13.20 3.86
C ASP A 56 12.75 -12.22 2.89
N ILE A 57 12.71 -10.92 3.23
CA ILE A 57 12.25 -9.86 2.31
C ILE A 57 13.16 -9.77 1.08
N ALA A 58 14.47 -9.66 1.27
CA ALA A 58 15.40 -9.54 0.17
C ALA A 58 15.31 -10.74 -0.77
N LYS A 59 15.19 -11.95 -0.22
CA LYS A 59 14.97 -13.18 -0.99
C LYS A 59 13.69 -13.12 -1.81
N ASN A 60 12.58 -12.65 -1.24
CA ASN A 60 11.30 -12.54 -1.96
C ASN A 60 11.37 -11.50 -3.09
N LEU A 61 12.21 -10.49 -2.96
CA LEU A 61 12.46 -9.47 -3.98
C LEU A 61 13.54 -9.87 -5.00
N GLY A 62 14.18 -11.03 -4.82
CA GLY A 62 15.31 -11.46 -5.65
C GLY A 62 16.58 -10.63 -5.47
N LEU A 63 16.72 -9.96 -4.32
CA LEU A 63 17.83 -9.06 -3.99
C LEU A 63 18.79 -9.71 -2.99
N TYR A 64 20.03 -9.24 -2.99
CA TYR A 64 20.95 -9.45 -1.86
C TYR A 64 20.60 -8.48 -0.73
N PHE A 65 21.09 -8.75 0.49
CA PHE A 65 20.90 -7.85 1.62
C PHE A 65 22.21 -7.56 2.34
N GLU A 66 22.31 -6.34 2.87
CA GLU A 66 23.35 -5.92 3.80
C GLU A 66 22.68 -5.29 5.02
N TYR A 67 23.33 -5.40 6.19
CA TYR A 67 22.77 -4.87 7.41
C TYR A 67 23.81 -4.32 8.38
N GLY A 68 23.40 -3.29 9.12
CA GLY A 68 24.10 -2.77 10.29
C GLY A 68 23.32 -3.04 11.57
N PHE A 69 24.02 -3.14 12.70
CA PHE A 69 23.37 -3.27 14.01
C PHE A 69 23.08 -1.89 14.62
N CYS A 70 21.94 -1.75 15.28
CA CYS A 70 21.67 -0.58 16.13
C CYS A 70 20.86 -0.97 17.39
N PRO A 71 20.94 -0.16 18.47
CA PRO A 71 20.12 -0.35 19.66
C PRO A 71 18.62 -0.24 19.37
N GLU A 72 17.79 -0.98 20.11
CA GLU A 72 16.34 -1.01 19.94
C GLU A 72 15.70 0.38 20.05
N GLU A 73 16.13 1.19 21.01
CA GLU A 73 15.64 2.57 21.17
C GLU A 73 15.92 3.43 19.92
N THR A 74 17.13 3.32 19.36
CA THR A 74 17.52 4.03 18.14
C THR A 74 16.71 3.56 16.95
N LEU A 75 16.53 2.24 16.78
CA LEU A 75 15.74 1.67 15.70
C LEU A 75 14.29 2.15 15.77
N LEU A 76 13.66 2.07 16.95
CA LEU A 76 12.26 2.47 17.12
C LEU A 76 12.06 3.96 16.84
N SER A 77 13.01 4.81 17.27
CA SER A 77 13.00 6.24 16.96
C SER A 77 13.10 6.50 15.45
N LEU A 78 14.04 5.84 14.78
CA LEU A 78 14.22 5.95 13.32
C LEU A 78 13.02 5.40 12.55
N LEU A 79 12.43 4.28 12.97
CA LEU A 79 11.21 3.73 12.39
C LEU A 79 10.06 4.73 12.45
N ASN A 80 9.84 5.35 13.61
CA ASN A 80 8.77 6.34 13.77
C ASN A 80 8.96 7.55 12.85
N GLN A 81 10.20 8.05 12.76
CA GLN A 81 10.51 9.21 11.92
C GLN A 81 10.47 8.86 10.43
N ALA A 82 11.08 7.76 10.01
CA ALA A 82 11.12 7.31 8.62
C ALA A 82 9.72 7.04 8.06
N TYR A 83 8.88 6.28 8.78
CA TYR A 83 7.53 5.97 8.31
C TYR A 83 6.55 7.14 8.42
N SER A 84 6.91 8.21 9.13
CA SER A 84 6.15 9.47 9.07
C SER A 84 6.37 10.21 7.73
N LEU A 85 7.43 9.88 6.98
CA LEU A 85 7.70 10.39 5.63
C LEU A 85 6.91 9.66 4.54
N VAL A 86 6.30 8.51 4.86
CA VAL A 86 5.42 7.81 3.91
C VAL A 86 4.04 8.49 3.94
N PRO A 87 3.59 9.12 2.85
CA PRO A 87 2.36 9.91 2.86
C PRO A 87 1.13 9.04 3.17
N SER A 88 0.21 9.52 4.00
CA SER A 88 -1.09 8.86 4.20
C SER A 88 -1.95 8.95 2.94
N ALA A 89 -3.02 8.17 2.86
CA ALA A 89 -3.95 8.31 1.73
C ALA A 89 -4.54 9.72 1.64
N GLU A 90 -4.73 10.40 2.77
CA GLU A 90 -5.16 11.81 2.82
C GLU A 90 -4.10 12.75 2.24
N THR A 91 -2.83 12.58 2.59
CA THR A 91 -1.73 13.39 2.03
C THR A 91 -1.61 13.16 0.52
N VAL A 92 -1.61 11.89 0.07
CA VAL A 92 -1.58 11.57 -1.36
C VAL A 92 -2.77 12.21 -2.09
N MET A 93 -3.97 12.15 -1.52
CA MET A 93 -5.16 12.78 -2.09
C MET A 93 -5.04 14.30 -2.15
N GLY A 94 -4.44 14.94 -1.14
CA GLY A 94 -4.16 16.38 -1.13
C GLY A 94 -3.15 16.82 -2.20
N GLU A 95 -2.24 15.92 -2.61
CA GLU A 95 -1.24 16.17 -3.64
C GLU A 95 -1.75 15.96 -5.08
N ILE A 96 -2.90 15.29 -5.26
CA ILE A 96 -3.51 15.12 -6.60
C ILE A 96 -3.97 16.49 -7.10
N SER A 97 -3.34 16.97 -8.17
CA SER A 97 -3.61 18.30 -8.70
C SER A 97 -4.98 18.38 -9.39
N GLY A 98 -5.48 19.61 -9.58
CA GLY A 98 -6.69 19.83 -10.37
C GLY A 98 -6.56 19.40 -11.84
N GLU A 99 -5.34 19.31 -12.38
CA GLU A 99 -5.07 18.84 -13.74
C GLU A 99 -5.15 17.31 -13.82
N ASP A 100 -4.61 16.61 -12.82
CA ASP A 100 -4.76 15.16 -12.67
C ASP A 100 -6.24 14.76 -12.61
N LEU A 101 -7.03 15.49 -11.81
CA LEU A 101 -8.47 15.29 -11.72
C LEU A 101 -9.19 15.50 -13.06
N LYS A 102 -8.74 16.45 -13.87
CA LYS A 102 -9.31 16.69 -15.21
C LYS A 102 -8.96 15.57 -16.20
N MET A 103 -7.77 14.98 -16.11
CA MET A 103 -7.43 13.80 -16.91
C MET A 103 -8.37 12.62 -16.60
N PHE A 104 -8.80 12.47 -15.35
CA PHE A 104 -9.79 11.44 -14.97
C PHE A 104 -11.18 11.68 -15.56
N SER A 105 -11.61 12.94 -15.77
CA SER A 105 -12.89 13.23 -16.47
C SER A 105 -12.86 13.00 -17.97
N GLN A 106 -11.69 13.13 -18.61
CA GLN A 106 -11.57 13.05 -20.07
C GLN A 106 -11.33 11.61 -20.58
N SER A 107 -11.08 10.67 -19.68
CA SER A 107 -10.83 9.26 -19.98
C SER A 107 -12.11 8.41 -19.89
N ALA A 108 -13.13 8.79 -20.66
CA ALA A 108 -14.26 7.89 -20.96
C ALA A 108 -13.85 6.71 -21.86
N GLU A 109 -12.66 6.76 -22.46
CA GLU A 109 -12.00 5.65 -23.13
C GLU A 109 -10.65 5.41 -22.46
N LEU A 110 -10.59 4.46 -21.53
CA LEU A 110 -9.33 3.96 -21.00
C LEU A 110 -8.60 3.20 -22.13
N PRO A 111 -7.37 3.59 -22.52
CA PRO A 111 -6.57 2.81 -23.46
C PRO A 111 -6.35 1.40 -22.90
N LYS A 112 -6.37 0.39 -23.77
CA LYS A 112 -6.17 -1.02 -23.39
C LYS A 112 -4.77 -1.35 -22.86
N ASP A 113 -3.82 -0.42 -22.94
CA ASP A 113 -2.48 -0.57 -22.36
C ASP A 113 -2.28 0.42 -21.21
N LEU A 114 -2.70 0.01 -20.00
CA LEU A 114 -2.37 0.67 -18.73
C LEU A 114 -0.95 0.31 -18.21
N LEU A 115 -0.17 -0.43 -19.01
CA LEU A 115 1.16 -0.93 -18.63
C LEU A 115 2.31 0.01 -19.01
N GLU A 116 2.07 1.05 -19.83
CA GLU A 116 3.11 1.94 -20.36
C GLU A 116 3.19 3.34 -19.71
N LEU A 117 2.39 3.64 -18.68
CA LEU A 117 2.55 4.88 -17.92
C LEU A 117 3.62 4.67 -16.83
N LYS A 118 4.89 4.79 -17.26
CA LYS A 118 6.05 5.01 -16.40
C LYS A 118 5.98 6.41 -15.79
N ASP A 119 5.11 6.54 -14.80
CA ASP A 119 5.06 7.48 -13.68
C ASP A 119 3.70 7.15 -13.03
N GLU A 120 3.69 6.56 -11.83
CA GLU A 120 2.48 5.97 -11.25
C GLU A 120 1.31 6.95 -11.28
N ALA A 121 0.29 6.67 -12.11
CA ALA A 121 -0.89 7.51 -12.24
C ALA A 121 -1.51 7.78 -10.85
N PRO A 122 -2.05 8.98 -10.56
CA PRO A 122 -2.46 9.37 -9.21
C PRO A 122 -3.44 8.39 -8.53
N VAL A 123 -4.31 7.73 -9.30
CA VAL A 123 -5.22 6.68 -8.82
C VAL A 123 -4.47 5.45 -8.30
N ILE A 124 -3.37 5.07 -8.95
CA ILE A 124 -2.51 3.96 -8.52
C ILE A 124 -1.85 4.32 -7.18
N LYS A 125 -1.30 5.54 -7.07
CA LYS A 125 -0.70 6.03 -5.82
C LYS A 125 -1.71 6.05 -4.68
N LEU A 126 -2.92 6.55 -4.93
CA LEU A 126 -4.00 6.56 -3.94
C LEU A 126 -4.37 5.14 -3.49
N LEU A 127 -4.58 4.21 -4.42
CA LEU A 127 -4.94 2.84 -4.09
C LEU A 127 -3.83 2.12 -3.30
N ASN A 128 -2.57 2.34 -3.67
CA ASN A 128 -1.42 1.80 -2.95
C ASN A 128 -1.33 2.38 -1.52
N ALA A 129 -1.56 3.68 -1.36
CA ALA A 129 -1.61 4.32 -0.04
C ALA A 129 -2.74 3.75 0.82
N LEU A 130 -3.92 3.54 0.24
CA LEU A 130 -5.05 2.90 0.93
C LEU A 130 -4.70 1.48 1.39
N PHE A 131 -4.04 0.66 0.56
CA PHE A 131 -3.61 -0.67 0.97
C PHE A 131 -2.60 -0.63 2.12
N LEU A 132 -1.59 0.25 2.02
CA LEU A 132 -0.57 0.37 3.06
C LEU A 132 -1.18 0.84 4.39
N GLU A 133 -2.06 1.84 4.34
CA GLU A 133 -2.74 2.38 5.51
C GLU A 133 -3.68 1.36 6.14
N ALA A 134 -4.42 0.59 5.33
CA ALA A 134 -5.26 -0.50 5.83
C ALA A 134 -4.45 -1.57 6.56
N VAL A 135 -3.27 -1.93 6.05
CA VAL A 135 -2.36 -2.88 6.72
C VAL A 135 -1.80 -2.29 8.01
N LYS A 136 -1.41 -1.00 8.00
CA LYS A 136 -0.92 -0.27 9.18
C LYS A 136 -1.96 -0.20 10.28
N GLU A 137 -3.22 0.10 9.94
CA GLU A 137 -4.34 0.17 10.88
C GLU A 137 -4.94 -1.20 11.23
N ARG A 138 -4.42 -2.29 10.65
CA ARG A 138 -4.93 -3.66 10.82
C ARG A 138 -6.43 -3.78 10.47
N ALA A 139 -6.84 -3.10 9.40
CA ALA A 139 -8.21 -3.15 8.89
C ALA A 139 -8.54 -4.55 8.33
N SER A 140 -9.77 -5.02 8.56
CA SER A 140 -10.29 -6.27 7.99
C SER A 140 -10.88 -6.07 6.59
N ASP A 141 -11.44 -4.89 6.33
CA ASP A 141 -12.10 -4.57 5.06
C ASP A 141 -11.83 -3.09 4.69
N ILE A 142 -11.56 -2.83 3.42
CA ILE A 142 -11.61 -1.49 2.81
C ILE A 142 -12.92 -1.37 2.06
N HIS A 143 -13.68 -0.32 2.35
CA HIS A 143 -14.96 -0.01 1.75
C HIS A 143 -14.81 1.23 0.88
N ILE A 144 -15.20 1.13 -0.39
CA ILE A 144 -15.26 2.25 -1.35
C ILE A 144 -16.72 2.42 -1.73
N GLU A 145 -17.34 3.46 -1.20
CA GLU A 145 -18.79 3.61 -1.17
C GLU A 145 -19.23 4.88 -1.91
N PRO A 146 -19.90 4.71 -3.07
CA PRO A 146 -20.40 5.84 -3.83
C PRO A 146 -21.74 6.34 -3.26
N TYR A 147 -21.81 7.64 -3.02
CA TYR A 147 -23.05 8.36 -2.71
C TYR A 147 -23.40 9.32 -3.85
N GLU A 148 -24.54 10.00 -3.76
CA GLU A 148 -25.03 10.90 -4.83
C GLU A 148 -23.99 11.95 -5.23
N ARG A 149 -23.32 12.55 -4.25
CA ARG A 149 -22.42 13.71 -4.45
C ARG A 149 -20.97 13.46 -4.05
N GLU A 150 -20.71 12.36 -3.34
CA GLU A 150 -19.40 12.08 -2.77
C GLU A 150 -19.03 10.60 -2.91
N LEU A 151 -17.74 10.33 -2.78
CA LEU A 151 -17.18 8.99 -2.66
C LEU A 151 -16.60 8.89 -1.25
N GLU A 152 -16.99 7.90 -0.47
CA GLU A 152 -16.38 7.65 0.83
C GLU A 152 -15.48 6.43 0.80
N VAL A 153 -14.31 6.53 1.41
CA VAL A 153 -13.45 5.39 1.71
C VAL A 153 -13.46 5.16 3.21
N ARG A 154 -13.78 3.94 3.63
CA ARG A 154 -13.90 3.56 5.04
C ARG A 154 -13.12 2.27 5.31
N PHE A 155 -12.56 2.15 6.50
CA PHE A 155 -11.96 0.91 6.97
C PHE A 155 -12.82 0.26 8.02
N ARG A 156 -12.89 -1.07 8.01
CA ARG A 156 -13.37 -1.84 9.16
C ARG A 156 -12.18 -2.22 10.01
N VAL A 157 -12.08 -1.68 11.22
CA VAL A 157 -11.02 -1.98 12.20
C VAL A 157 -11.69 -2.51 13.45
N ASP A 158 -11.31 -3.70 13.91
CA ASP A 158 -11.92 -4.37 15.08
C ASP A 158 -13.44 -4.45 15.02
N GLY A 159 -13.98 -4.71 13.82
CA GLY A 159 -15.42 -4.82 13.56
C GLY A 159 -16.15 -3.50 13.35
N ILE A 160 -15.53 -2.36 13.66
CA ILE A 160 -16.12 -1.02 13.57
C ILE A 160 -15.73 -0.35 12.24
N LEU A 161 -16.71 0.21 11.53
CA LEU A 161 -16.45 1.01 10.34
C LEU A 161 -16.05 2.43 10.72
N LYS A 162 -14.92 2.90 10.18
CA LYS A 162 -14.38 4.25 10.35
C LYS A 162 -14.16 4.88 8.99
N LYS A 163 -14.63 6.11 8.81
CA LYS A 163 -14.36 6.91 7.62
C LYS A 163 -12.90 7.34 7.63
N LEU A 164 -12.21 7.11 6.51
CA LEU A 164 -10.82 7.48 6.31
C LEU A 164 -10.72 8.79 5.52
N ILE A 165 -11.21 8.79 4.29
CA ILE A 165 -11.17 9.95 3.37
C ILE A 165 -12.46 10.05 2.55
N THR A 166 -12.73 11.24 2.03
CA THR A 166 -13.78 11.48 1.02
C THR A 166 -13.13 12.01 -0.26
N PRO A 167 -12.69 11.12 -1.18
CA PRO A 167 -12.13 11.56 -2.43
C PRO A 167 -13.15 12.32 -3.28
N PRO A 168 -12.71 13.23 -4.16
CA PRO A 168 -13.55 13.80 -5.20
C PRO A 168 -14.28 12.71 -5.99
N LYS A 169 -15.60 12.86 -6.18
CA LYS A 169 -16.47 11.87 -6.84
C LYS A 169 -15.95 11.41 -8.21
N ILE A 170 -15.26 12.29 -8.93
CA ILE A 170 -14.63 12.04 -10.24
C ILE A 170 -13.59 10.88 -10.22
N ILE A 171 -12.99 10.57 -9.07
CA ILE A 171 -12.00 9.48 -8.93
C ILE A 171 -12.65 8.10 -8.86
N GLN A 172 -13.96 8.02 -8.59
CA GLN A 172 -14.65 6.74 -8.40
C GLN A 172 -14.41 5.74 -9.52
N ASP A 173 -14.74 6.11 -10.76
CA ASP A 173 -14.67 5.20 -11.90
C ASP A 173 -13.22 4.76 -12.22
N PRO A 174 -12.23 5.68 -12.24
CA PRO A 174 -10.83 5.29 -12.31
C PRO A 174 -10.38 4.34 -11.20
N LEU A 175 -10.79 4.59 -9.96
CA LEU A 175 -10.42 3.77 -8.80
C LEU A 175 -11.01 2.35 -8.90
N ILE A 176 -12.29 2.24 -9.24
CA ILE A 176 -12.96 0.95 -9.46
C ILE A 176 -12.33 0.20 -10.64
N SER A 177 -12.04 0.89 -11.75
CA SER A 177 -11.37 0.30 -12.90
C SER A 177 -10.01 -0.28 -12.54
N ARG A 178 -9.21 0.45 -11.75
CA ARG A 178 -7.92 -0.03 -11.26
C ARG A 178 -8.05 -1.28 -10.39
N ILE A 179 -9.07 -1.32 -9.52
CA ILE A 179 -9.35 -2.50 -8.70
C ILE A 179 -9.75 -3.69 -9.58
N LYS A 180 -10.58 -3.48 -10.61
CA LYS A 180 -10.97 -4.53 -11.56
C LYS A 180 -9.77 -5.10 -12.30
N VAL A 181 -8.85 -4.25 -12.76
CA VAL A 181 -7.60 -4.69 -13.39
C VAL A 181 -6.80 -5.59 -12.45
N LEU A 182 -6.57 -5.14 -11.21
CA LEU A 182 -5.78 -5.90 -10.23
C LEU A 182 -6.44 -7.23 -9.84
N ALA A 183 -7.77 -7.29 -9.85
CA ALA A 183 -8.55 -8.47 -9.51
C ALA A 183 -8.89 -9.36 -10.71
N ASN A 184 -8.40 -9.03 -11.91
CA ASN A 184 -8.71 -9.70 -13.18
C ASN A 184 -10.23 -9.79 -13.48
N LEU A 185 -10.93 -8.67 -13.28
CA LEU A 185 -12.37 -8.51 -13.51
C LEU A 185 -12.65 -7.75 -14.83
N ASP A 186 -13.87 -7.86 -15.33
CA ASP A 186 -14.29 -7.16 -16.54
C ASP A 186 -14.56 -5.68 -16.22
N ILE A 187 -13.70 -4.81 -16.77
CA ILE A 187 -13.75 -3.35 -16.62
C ILE A 187 -14.97 -2.75 -17.30
N ALA A 188 -15.39 -3.33 -18.44
CA ALA A 188 -16.50 -2.83 -19.22
C ALA A 188 -17.87 -3.19 -18.60
N GLU A 189 -17.95 -4.33 -17.91
CA GLU A 189 -19.18 -4.71 -17.21
C GLU A 189 -19.33 -3.94 -15.90
N LYS A 190 -20.41 -3.16 -15.79
CA LYS A 190 -20.75 -2.33 -14.61
C LYS A 190 -22.15 -2.62 -14.05
N ARG A 191 -22.89 -3.59 -14.62
CA ARG A 191 -24.30 -3.86 -14.32
C ARG A 191 -24.51 -5.11 -13.48
N LEU A 192 -23.50 -5.98 -13.41
CA LEU A 192 -23.54 -7.22 -12.65
C LEU A 192 -22.54 -7.18 -11.50
N PRO A 193 -22.84 -7.81 -10.35
CA PRO A 193 -21.85 -8.04 -9.31
C PRO A 193 -20.64 -8.82 -9.85
N GLN A 194 -19.44 -8.49 -9.37
CA GLN A 194 -18.20 -9.15 -9.75
C GLN A 194 -17.36 -9.46 -8.51
N ASP A 195 -16.81 -10.66 -8.45
CA ASP A 195 -15.95 -11.12 -7.35
C ASP A 195 -14.59 -11.54 -7.90
N GLY A 196 -13.53 -11.12 -7.23
CA GLY A 196 -12.16 -11.39 -7.64
C GLY A 196 -11.21 -11.53 -6.46
N ARG A 197 -9.93 -11.71 -6.78
CA ARG A 197 -8.86 -11.74 -5.78
C ARG A 197 -7.68 -10.94 -6.27
N ILE A 198 -7.07 -10.20 -5.36
CA ILE A 198 -5.80 -9.52 -5.59
C ILE A 198 -4.78 -10.16 -4.65
N ARG A 199 -3.64 -10.56 -5.20
CA ARG A 199 -2.48 -10.95 -4.40
C ARG A 199 -1.47 -9.82 -4.42
N LEU A 200 -1.14 -9.30 -3.25
CA LEU A 200 -0.20 -8.21 -3.09
C LEU A 200 0.83 -8.60 -2.03
N ILE A 201 2.09 -8.30 -2.31
CA ILE A 201 3.11 -8.27 -1.28
C ILE A 201 3.10 -6.85 -0.73
N VAL A 202 2.34 -6.64 0.33
CA VAL A 202 2.40 -5.38 1.07
C VAL A 202 3.31 -5.64 2.24
N GLY A 203 4.56 -5.24 2.04
CA GLY A 203 5.45 -5.19 3.16
C GLY A 203 6.11 -6.50 3.58
N GLY A 204 6.57 -7.28 2.61
CA GLY A 204 7.07 -8.63 2.84
C GLY A 204 6.01 -9.66 3.24
N LYS A 205 4.77 -9.26 3.52
CA LYS A 205 3.64 -10.17 3.76
C LYS A 205 2.85 -10.40 2.48
N ASP A 206 2.62 -11.67 2.17
CA ASP A 206 1.69 -12.10 1.11
C ASP A 206 0.25 -11.92 1.62
N ILE A 207 -0.43 -10.90 1.10
CA ILE A 207 -1.80 -10.57 1.45
C ILE A 207 -2.72 -11.03 0.31
N ASP A 208 -3.68 -11.89 0.66
CA ASP A 208 -4.78 -12.26 -0.23
C ASP A 208 -5.95 -11.31 0.05
N ILE A 209 -6.33 -10.51 -0.94
CA ILE A 209 -7.45 -9.60 -0.85
C ILE A 209 -8.60 -10.18 -1.67
N ARG A 210 -9.74 -10.41 -1.03
CA ARG A 210 -10.98 -10.74 -1.75
C ARG A 210 -11.69 -9.46 -2.13
N VAL A 211 -12.08 -9.37 -3.38
CA VAL A 211 -12.72 -8.19 -3.96
C VAL A 211 -14.15 -8.54 -4.30
N SER A 212 -15.09 -7.72 -3.86
CA SER A 212 -16.49 -7.78 -4.29
C SER A 212 -16.91 -6.40 -4.77
N ILE A 213 -17.35 -6.30 -6.01
CA ILE A 213 -17.84 -5.08 -6.64
C ILE A 213 -19.33 -5.27 -6.94
N ILE A 214 -20.16 -4.35 -6.47
CA ILE A 214 -21.61 -4.41 -6.63
C ILE A 214 -22.10 -3.10 -7.29
N PRO A 215 -22.90 -3.18 -8.36
CA PRO A 215 -23.53 -2.00 -8.94
C PRO A 215 -24.52 -1.36 -7.97
N THR A 216 -24.53 -0.03 -7.93
CA THR A 216 -25.44 0.80 -7.13
C THR A 216 -26.01 1.93 -8.00
N PHE A 217 -26.97 2.69 -7.45
CA PHE A 217 -27.53 3.85 -8.15
C PHE A 217 -26.50 4.93 -8.48
N PHE A 218 -25.42 5.05 -7.70
CA PHE A 218 -24.42 6.11 -7.84
C PHE A 218 -23.08 5.63 -8.42
N GLY A 219 -23.10 4.45 -9.03
CA GLY A 219 -21.93 3.77 -9.62
C GLY A 219 -21.62 2.46 -8.90
N GLU A 220 -20.36 2.05 -8.85
CA GLU A 220 -19.97 0.75 -8.31
C GLU A 220 -19.42 0.87 -6.89
N ARG A 221 -19.95 0.07 -5.97
CA ARG A 221 -19.43 -0.07 -4.61
C ARG A 221 -18.43 -1.23 -4.57
N ALA A 222 -17.25 -1.00 -4.04
CA ALA A 222 -16.25 -2.05 -3.84
C ALA A 222 -16.01 -2.32 -2.36
N VAL A 223 -15.89 -3.61 -2.01
CA VAL A 223 -15.43 -4.07 -0.70
C VAL A 223 -14.21 -4.97 -0.93
N LEU A 224 -13.11 -4.64 -0.24
CA LEU A 224 -11.83 -5.33 -0.33
C LEU A 224 -11.55 -5.95 1.04
N ARG A 225 -11.76 -7.26 1.18
CA ARG A 225 -11.48 -7.98 2.41
C ARG A 225 -10.03 -8.42 2.44
N ILE A 226 -9.30 -7.97 3.46
CA ILE A 226 -7.89 -8.26 3.67
C ILE A 226 -7.76 -9.55 4.47
N LEU A 227 -7.11 -10.57 3.90
CA LEU A 227 -6.84 -11.84 4.58
C LEU A 227 -5.34 -11.98 4.82
N ASP A 228 -4.94 -11.98 6.10
CA ASP A 228 -3.58 -12.34 6.49
C ASP A 228 -3.43 -13.86 6.41
N ARG A 229 -2.65 -14.35 5.43
CA ARG A 229 -2.41 -15.78 5.22
C ARG A 229 -1.78 -16.46 6.42
N MET A 230 -1.13 -15.74 7.34
CA MET A 230 -0.51 -16.34 8.52
C MET A 230 -1.50 -16.68 9.64
N LYS A 231 -2.79 -16.29 9.54
CA LYS A 231 -3.84 -16.64 10.52
C LYS A 231 -4.79 -17.76 10.05
N GLY A 232 -4.43 -18.51 9.01
CA GLY A 232 -5.14 -19.72 8.62
C GLY A 232 -4.63 -20.93 9.38
N VAL A 233 -5.43 -21.39 10.35
CA VAL A 233 -5.43 -22.68 11.08
C VAL A 233 -4.23 -23.61 10.88
#